data_AF-A0A968BTB9-F1
#
_entry.id   AF-A0A968BTB9-F1
#
_cell.length_a   1.000
_cell.length_b   1.000
_cell.length_c   1.000
_cell.angle_alpha   90.00
_cell.angle_beta   90.00
_cell.angle_gamma   90.00
#
_symmetry.space_group_name_H-M   'P 1'
#
loop_
_entity.id
_entity.type
_entity.pdbx_description
1 polymer ?
#
loop_
_entity_poly.entity_id
_entity_poly.type
_entity_poly.pdbx_seq_one_letter_code
_entity_poly.pdbx_strand_id
1 'polypeptide(L)'
;RTMLDETYGVFAHQAVAPLVQLDTNEWVLELFHGPTLAFKDFALQLLGRLLDYVLEKRKQHVVIMGATSGDTGSAAIEGCRRCEH
;
A
#
# COMPACT_ATOMS: atom_id res chain seq x y z
N ARG A 1 -13.16 8.24 4.33
CA ARG A 1 -13.27 6.94 5.05
C ARG A 1 -13.23 5.79 4.05
N THR A 2 -14.12 5.77 3.06
CA THR A 2 -14.13 4.80 1.95
C THR A 2 -12.76 4.50 1.35
N MET A 3 -11.96 5.52 0.99
CA MET A 3 -10.61 5.30 0.47
C MET A 3 -9.72 4.47 1.39
N LEU A 4 -9.78 4.66 2.71
CA LEU A 4 -8.99 3.87 3.67
C LEU A 4 -9.50 2.44 3.74
N ASP A 5 -10.82 2.25 3.77
CA ASP A 5 -11.44 0.92 3.80
C ASP A 5 -11.06 0.12 2.54
N GLU A 6 -11.07 0.77 1.37
CA GLU A 6 -10.64 0.15 0.12
C GLU A 6 -9.12 -0.04 0.00
N THR A 7 -8.32 0.80 0.67
CA THR A 7 -6.85 0.70 0.70
C THR A 7 -6.42 -0.51 1.51
N TYR A 8 -6.95 -0.64 2.73
CA TYR A 8 -6.51 -1.70 3.65
C TYR A 8 -7.37 -2.96 3.55
N GLY A 9 -8.51 -2.92 2.86
CA GLY A 9 -9.36 -4.08 2.62
C GLY A 9 -8.75 -5.13 1.68
N VAL A 10 -7.65 -4.84 1.00
CA VAL A 10 -6.92 -5.82 0.18
C VAL A 10 -5.83 -6.58 0.96
N PHE A 11 -5.60 -6.24 2.23
CA PHE A 11 -4.65 -6.95 3.07
C PHE A 11 -5.25 -8.29 3.50
N ALA A 12 -4.43 -9.34 3.49
CA ALA A 12 -4.88 -10.72 3.75
C ALA A 12 -5.21 -11.00 5.22
N HIS A 13 -4.99 -10.04 6.13
CA HIS A 13 -5.21 -10.18 7.55
C HIS A 13 -6.20 -9.12 8.06
N GLN A 14 -7.21 -9.53 8.85
CA GLN A 14 -8.27 -8.63 9.34
C GLN A 14 -7.75 -7.45 10.17
N ALA A 15 -6.70 -7.68 10.96
CA ALA A 15 -6.05 -6.62 11.75
C ALA A 15 -5.15 -5.69 10.91
N VAL A 16 -4.94 -5.99 9.62
CA VAL A 16 -4.02 -5.32 8.66
C VAL A 16 -2.54 -5.45 9.05
N ALA A 17 -2.18 -5.06 10.28
CA ALA A 17 -0.86 -5.20 10.88
C ALA A 17 -0.98 -5.89 12.25
N PRO A 18 -1.08 -7.23 12.30
CA PRO A 18 -1.17 -7.94 13.57
C PRO A 18 0.15 -7.85 14.35
N LEU A 19 0.03 -7.77 15.68
CA LEU A 19 1.13 -8.00 16.61
C LEU A 19 1.15 -9.48 17.00
N VAL A 20 2.29 -10.13 16.80
CA VAL A 20 2.52 -11.53 17.17
C VAL A 20 3.55 -11.57 18.30
N GLN A 21 3.19 -12.21 19.40
CA GLN A 21 4.10 -12.42 20.52
C GLN A 21 5.06 -13.58 20.21
N LEU A 22 6.37 -13.34 20.40
CA LEU A 22 7.40 -14.37 20.28
C LEU A 22 7.89 -14.87 21.66
N ASP A 23 7.94 -13.97 22.64
CA ASP A 23 8.34 -14.27 24.03
C ASP A 23 7.63 -13.30 25.00
N THR A 24 7.86 -13.48 26.29
CA THR A 24 7.33 -12.75 27.45
C THR A 24 7.25 -11.23 27.25
N ASN A 25 8.24 -10.65 26.58
CA ASN A 25 8.26 -9.23 26.23
C ASN A 25 8.84 -8.97 24.82
N GLU A 26 8.67 -9.94 23.91
CA GLU A 26 9.13 -9.85 22.53
C GLU A 26 7.94 -10.00 21.58
N TRP A 27 7.78 -9.02 20.71
CA TRP A 27 6.65 -8.93 19.78
C TRP A 27 7.14 -8.51 18.41
N VAL A 28 6.51 -9.06 17.38
CA VAL A 28 6.72 -8.68 15.99
C VAL A 28 5.44 -8.06 15.46
N LEU A 29 5.57 -6.89 14.84
CA LEU A 29 4.50 -6.28 14.05
C LEU A 29 4.63 -6.76 12.61
N GLU A 30 3.71 -7.62 12.19
CA GLU A 30 3.74 -8.17 10.85
C GLU A 30 3.22 -7.15 9.84
N LEU A 31 4.14 -6.52 9.12
CA LEU A 31 3.82 -5.51 8.09
C LEU A 31 3.85 -6.09 6.67
N PHE A 32 3.64 -7.39 6.51
CA PHE A 32 3.79 -8.09 5.23
C PHE A 32 2.49 -8.76 4.75
N HIS A 33 1.34 -8.40 5.30
CA HIS A 33 0.03 -8.93 4.88
C HIS A 33 -0.60 -8.16 3.71
N GLY A 34 0.15 -7.24 3.10
CA GLY A 34 -0.27 -6.52 1.90
C GLY A 34 -0.05 -7.33 0.62
N PRO A 35 -0.54 -6.83 -0.53
CA PRO A 35 -0.55 -7.56 -1.79
C PRO A 35 0.84 -7.88 -2.36
N THR A 36 1.91 -7.23 -1.89
CA THR A 36 3.29 -7.48 -2.33
C THR A 36 4.17 -8.08 -1.25
N LEU A 37 3.57 -8.46 -0.12
CA LEU A 37 4.22 -9.11 1.01
C LEU A 37 5.34 -8.26 1.64
N ALA A 38 5.22 -6.94 1.54
CA ALA A 38 6.22 -6.00 2.04
C ALA A 38 5.56 -4.81 2.75
N PHE A 39 6.27 -4.24 3.73
CA PHE A 39 5.78 -3.10 4.52
C PHE A 39 5.45 -1.86 3.68
N LYS A 40 6.04 -1.75 2.48
CA LYS A 40 5.80 -0.64 1.55
C LYS A 40 4.36 -0.57 1.09
N ASP A 41 3.61 -1.68 1.15
CA ASP A 41 2.20 -1.74 0.79
C ASP A 41 1.34 -0.76 1.61
N PHE A 42 1.66 -0.55 2.89
CA PHE A 42 0.89 0.36 3.74
C PHE A 42 0.85 1.79 3.20
N ALA A 43 1.99 2.28 2.71
CA ALA A 43 2.10 3.62 2.18
C ALA A 43 1.67 3.68 0.70
N LEU A 44 2.15 2.75 -0.12
CA LEU A 44 2.03 2.85 -1.57
C LEU A 44 0.62 2.53 -2.08
N GLN A 45 -0.13 1.68 -1.38
CA GLN A 45 -1.56 1.44 -1.69
C GLN A 45 -2.40 2.71 -1.45
N LEU A 46 -2.14 3.44 -0.36
CA LEU A 46 -2.84 4.69 -0.07
C LEU A 46 -2.41 5.81 -1.02
N LEU A 47 -1.10 5.91 -1.28
CA LEU A 47 -0.53 6.95 -2.13
C LEU A 47 -1.09 6.89 -3.55
N GLY A 48 -1.22 5.71 -4.16
CA GLY A 48 -1.79 5.58 -5.50
C GLY A 48 -3.21 6.15 -5.59
N ARG A 49 -4.06 5.85 -4.60
CA ARG A 49 -5.43 6.38 -4.51
C ARG A 49 -5.49 7.89 -4.25
N LEU A 50 -4.61 8.40 -3.39
CA LEU A 50 -4.52 9.84 -3.12
C LEU A 50 -4.06 10.60 -4.36
N LEU A 51 -3.08 10.05 -5.08
CA LEU A 51 -2.55 10.64 -6.30
C LEU A 51 -3.65 10.73 -7.36
N ASP A 52 -4.35 9.62 -7.62
CA ASP A 52 -5.46 9.54 -8.57
C ASP A 52 -6.57 10.54 -8.23
N TYR A 53 -7.00 10.59 -6.95
CA TYR A 53 -7.99 11.55 -6.47
C TYR A 53 -7.58 13.02 -6.72
N VAL A 54 -6.31 13.35 -6.50
CA VAL A 54 -5.82 14.71 -6.73
C VAL A 54 -5.72 15.03 -8.22
N LEU A 55 -5.29 14.06 -9.03
CA LEU A 55 -5.16 14.21 -10.48
C LEU A 55 -6.52 14.35 -11.16
N GLU A 56 -7.52 13.56 -10.77
CA GLU A 56 -8.92 13.70 -11.22
C GLU A 56 -9.44 15.11 -10.97
N LYS A 57 -9.28 15.60 -9.73
CA LYS A 57 -9.74 16.94 -9.33
C LYS A 57 -9.06 18.05 -10.11
N ARG A 58 -7.81 17.84 -10.53
CA ARG A 58 -7.02 18.80 -11.31
C ARG A 58 -7.16 18.61 -12.82
N LYS A 59 -7.80 17.52 -13.28
CA LYS A 59 -7.84 17.10 -14.69
C LYS A 59 -6.45 17.02 -15.29
N GLN A 60 -5.53 16.41 -14.54
CA GLN A 60 -4.14 16.24 -14.92
C GLN A 60 -3.81 14.77 -15.01
N HIS A 61 -2.79 14.44 -15.80
CA HIS A 61 -2.21 13.11 -15.87
C HIS A 61 -0.77 13.13 -15.38
N VAL A 62 -0.32 12.00 -14.85
CA VAL A 62 1.09 11.85 -14.44
C VAL A 62 1.69 10.57 -15.00
N VAL A 63 2.99 10.61 -15.26
CA VAL A 63 3.78 9.42 -15.55
C VAL A 63 4.66 9.14 -14.35
N ILE A 64 4.45 8.00 -13.70
CA ILE A 64 5.31 7.52 -12.62
C ILE A 64 6.46 6.74 -13.26
N MET A 65 7.68 7.24 -13.08
CA MET A 65 8.90 6.58 -13.53
C MET A 65 9.77 6.27 -12.32
N GLY A 66 10.22 5.02 -12.22
CA GLY A 66 11.06 4.57 -11.12
C GLY A 66 12.05 3.50 -11.56
N ALA A 67 13.13 3.38 -10.78
CA ALA A 67 14.09 2.28 -10.84
C ALA A 67 14.07 1.57 -9.49
N THR A 68 14.15 0.24 -9.49
CA THR A 68 14.10 -0.57 -8.27
C THR A 68 15.01 -1.79 -8.39
N SER A 69 15.55 -2.24 -7.26
CA SER A 69 16.26 -3.52 -7.13
C SER A 69 15.37 -4.66 -6.61
N GLY A 70 14.10 -4.38 -6.32
CA GLY A 70 13.18 -5.36 -5.72
C GLY A 70 11.82 -4.77 -5.32
N ASP A 71 11.44 -5.04 -4.07
CA ASP A 71 10.08 -4.92 -3.49
C ASP A 71 9.43 -3.54 -3.61
N THR A 72 10.21 -2.45 -3.59
CA THR A 72 9.68 -1.10 -3.80
C THR A 72 8.94 -0.95 -5.13
N GLY A 73 9.43 -1.62 -6.17
CA GLY A 73 8.81 -1.56 -7.50
C GLY A 73 7.48 -2.29 -7.54
N SER A 74 7.41 -3.49 -6.97
CA SER A 74 6.15 -4.25 -6.92
C SER A 74 5.09 -3.51 -6.14
N ALA A 75 5.42 -2.95 -4.97
CA ALA A 75 4.48 -2.21 -4.14
C ALA A 75 4.00 -0.92 -4.83
N ALA A 76 4.88 -0.21 -5.56
CA ALA A 76 4.51 0.98 -6.32
C ALA A 76 3.60 0.66 -7.51
N ILE A 77 3.93 -0.39 -8.26
CA ILE A 77 3.13 -0.86 -9.42
C ILE A 77 1.74 -1.29 -8.95
N GLU A 78 1.66 -2.09 -7.88
CA GLU A 78 0.37 -2.56 -7.36
C GLU A 78 -0.47 -1.40 -6.80
N GLY A 79 0.16 -0.46 -6.08
CA GLY A 79 -0.53 0.72 -5.56
C GLY A 79 -1.10 1.64 -6.64
N CYS A 80 -0.43 1.74 -7.79
CA CYS A 80 -0.86 2.58 -8.92
C CYS A 80 -1.68 1.83 -9.97
N ARG A 81 -1.92 0.53 -9.78
CA ARG A 81 -2.59 -0.35 -10.77
C ARG A 81 -4.00 0.10 -11.14
N ARG A 82 -4.66 0.84 -10.23
CA ARG A 82 -6.04 1.31 -10.36
C ARG A 82 -6.13 2.81 -10.69
N CYS A 83 -5.01 3.50 -10.87
CA CYS A 83 -5.02 4.92 -11.24
C CYS A 83 -5.45 5.07 -12.71
N GLU A 84 -6.39 5.97 -12.97
CA GLU A 84 -6.86 6.30 -14.32
C GLU A 84 -6.21 7.59 -14.87
N HIS A 85 -5.53 8.35 -13.99
CA HIS A 85 -4.92 9.64 -14.28
C HIS A 85 -3.42 9.65 -13.98
#